data_AF-A0A6P2FQT8-F1
#
_entry.id   AF-A0A6P2FQT8-F1
#
_cell.length_a   1.000
_cell.length_b   1.000
_cell.length_c   1.000
_cell.angle_alpha   90.00
_cell.angle_beta   90.00
_cell.angle_gamma   90.00
#
_symmetry.space_group_name_H-M   'P 1'
#
loop_
_entity.id
_entity.type
_entity.pdbx_description
1 polymer ?
#
loop_
_entity_poly.entity_id
_entity_poly.type
_entity_poly.pdbx_seq_one_letter_code
_entity_poly.pdbx_strand_id
1 'polypeptide(L)'
;MHSIVQTALRSLQGLAYAKAVEQCRRVAWLSRSHAGAARLEERARSVAAWENNISMLRLAMTTEERVELRIKRAIYLRMLLESAPVRLQPWVDEDDLASMPASHLFEWVAYDLERLELEEIEGTFTPGEEVLYVREALAYRGFE
;
A
#
# COMPACT_ATOMS: atom_id res chain seq x y z
N MET A 1 2.68 -14.14 -20.62
CA MET A 1 3.70 -13.19 -20.11
C MET A 1 2.94 -12.00 -19.54
N HIS A 2 3.01 -11.75 -18.24
CA HIS A 2 2.37 -10.55 -17.66
C HIS A 2 3.11 -9.30 -18.15
N SER A 3 2.40 -8.20 -18.42
CA SER A 3 3.06 -6.95 -18.78
C SER A 3 3.96 -6.47 -17.63
N ILE A 4 4.97 -5.67 -17.94
CA ILE A 4 5.86 -5.10 -16.92
C ILE A 4 5.07 -4.27 -15.89
N VAL A 5 4.02 -3.57 -16.34
CA VAL A 5 3.08 -2.83 -15.50
C VAL A 5 2.35 -3.75 -14.51
N GLN A 6 1.81 -4.89 -14.97
CA GLN A 6 1.16 -5.87 -14.08
C GLN A 6 2.14 -6.44 -13.04
N THR A 7 3.38 -6.69 -13.44
CA THR A 7 4.43 -7.18 -12.54
C THR A 7 4.79 -6.14 -11.50
N ALA A 8 4.88 -4.87 -11.91
CA ALA A 8 5.13 -3.74 -11.02
C ALA A 8 3.96 -3.51 -10.04
N LEU A 9 2.70 -3.60 -10.49
CA LEU A 9 1.52 -3.52 -9.62
C LEU A 9 1.53 -4.59 -8.54
N ARG A 10 1.82 -5.85 -8.90
CA ARG A 10 1.94 -6.94 -7.92
C ARG A 10 3.07 -6.69 -6.93
N SER A 11 4.18 -6.15 -7.41
CA SER A 11 5.34 -5.82 -6.56
C SER A 11 5.02 -4.68 -5.59
N LEU A 12 4.27 -3.66 -6.03
CA LEU A 12 3.75 -2.60 -5.17
C LEU A 12 2.80 -3.16 -4.11
N GLN A 13 1.97 -4.14 -4.47
CA GLN A 13 1.11 -4.80 -3.48
C GLN A 13 1.91 -5.60 -2.44
N GLY A 14 2.95 -6.31 -2.87
CA GLY A 14 3.88 -6.99 -1.97
C GLY A 14 4.59 -6.01 -1.03
N LEU A 15 5.01 -4.85 -1.55
CA LEU A 15 5.61 -3.78 -0.75
C LEU A 15 4.64 -3.21 0.28
N ALA A 16 3.42 -2.87 -0.13
CA ALA A 16 2.40 -2.32 0.76
C ALA A 16 2.09 -3.28 1.92
N TYR A 17 1.90 -4.57 1.61
CA TYR A 17 1.73 -5.61 2.62
C TYR A 17 2.93 -5.69 3.57
N ALA A 18 4.16 -5.69 3.05
CA ALA A 18 5.36 -5.76 3.87
C ALA A 18 5.50 -4.53 4.80
N LYS A 19 5.19 -3.33 4.30
CA LYS A 19 5.16 -2.09 5.09
C LYS A 19 4.10 -2.16 6.20
N ALA A 20 2.90 -2.64 5.90
CA ALA A 20 1.84 -2.78 6.89
C ALA A 20 2.23 -3.77 8.00
N VAL A 21 2.79 -4.94 7.65
CA VAL A 21 3.29 -5.92 8.62
C VAL A 21 4.37 -5.31 9.52
N GLU A 22 5.32 -4.57 8.95
CA GLU A 22 6.40 -3.97 9.71
C GLU A 22 5.89 -2.86 10.64
N GLN A 23 4.96 -2.03 10.17
CA GLN A 23 4.36 -0.97 10.97
C GLN A 23 3.49 -1.54 12.09
N CYS A 24 2.72 -2.62 11.85
CA CYS A 24 1.99 -3.33 12.91
C CYS A 24 2.92 -3.83 14.02
N ARG A 25 4.10 -4.35 13.67
CA ARG A 25 5.10 -4.77 14.67
C ARG A 25 5.60 -3.59 15.49
N ARG A 26 5.88 -2.45 14.85
CA ARG A 26 6.32 -1.24 15.54
C ARG A 26 5.27 -0.75 16.52
N VAL A 27 4.00 -0.66 16.10
CA VAL A 27 2.88 -0.27 16.97
C VAL A 27 2.74 -1.26 18.12
N ALA A 28 2.67 -2.56 17.83
CA ALA A 28 2.51 -3.58 18.86
C ALA A 28 3.73 -3.74 19.79
N TRP A 29 4.92 -3.28 19.38
CA TRP A 29 6.12 -3.21 20.21
C TRP A 29 6.08 -1.99 21.13
N LEU A 30 5.67 -0.83 20.62
CA LEU A 30 5.49 0.37 21.45
C LEU A 30 4.41 0.18 22.52
N SER A 31 3.35 -0.58 22.22
CA SER A 31 2.30 -0.94 23.19
C SER A 31 2.76 -1.99 24.21
N ARG A 32 3.77 -2.81 23.89
CA ARG A 32 4.31 -3.87 24.75
C ARG A 32 5.70 -3.48 25.23
N SER A 33 5.75 -2.67 26.28
CA SER A 33 6.98 -2.29 26.94
C SER A 33 7.83 -3.54 27.28
N HIS A 34 9.07 -3.60 26.78
CA HIS A 34 10.17 -4.51 27.18
C HIS A 34 10.21 -5.96 26.62
N ALA A 35 10.43 -6.15 25.31
CA ALA A 35 11.09 -7.38 24.82
C ALA A 35 11.84 -7.23 23.49
N GLY A 36 13.18 -7.21 23.56
CA GLY A 36 14.12 -7.77 22.55
C GLY A 36 14.30 -7.03 21.21
N ALA A 37 15.34 -6.18 21.12
CA ALA A 37 15.73 -5.41 19.93
C ALA A 37 16.20 -6.25 18.72
N ALA A 38 16.62 -7.50 18.92
CA ALA A 38 17.34 -8.28 17.90
C ALA A 38 16.45 -8.89 16.77
N ARG A 39 15.11 -8.85 16.88
CA ARG A 39 14.20 -9.52 15.92
C ARG A 39 13.70 -8.62 14.77
N LEU A 40 13.98 -7.32 14.81
CA LEU A 40 13.53 -6.35 13.80
C LEU A 40 14.49 -6.28 12.60
N GLU A 41 15.80 -6.32 12.84
CA GLU A 41 16.83 -6.16 11.80
C GLU A 41 16.80 -7.26 10.73
N GLU A 42 16.47 -8.49 11.10
CA GLU A 42 16.43 -9.62 10.18
C GLU A 42 15.36 -9.48 9.09
N ARG A 43 14.31 -8.67 9.32
CA ARG A 43 13.13 -8.56 8.44
C ARG A 43 12.94 -7.20 7.76
N ALA A 44 13.65 -6.15 8.17
CA ALA A 44 13.82 -4.93 7.36
C ALA A 44 14.34 -5.26 5.94
N ARG A 45 15.06 -6.38 5.80
CA ARG A 45 15.48 -6.96 4.52
C ARG A 45 14.33 -7.23 3.53
N SER A 46 13.09 -7.47 4.02
CA SER A 46 11.94 -7.75 3.15
C SER A 46 11.38 -6.50 2.47
N VAL A 47 11.26 -5.37 3.17
CA VAL A 47 10.80 -4.10 2.60
C VAL A 47 11.82 -3.56 1.60
N ALA A 48 13.10 -3.54 1.98
CA ALA A 48 14.19 -3.09 1.10
C ALA A 48 14.30 -3.94 -0.18
N ALA A 49 14.06 -5.25 -0.10
CA ALA A 49 14.05 -6.11 -1.28
C ALA A 49 12.91 -5.75 -2.25
N TRP A 50 11.72 -5.45 -1.74
CA TRP A 50 10.60 -5.00 -2.56
C TRP A 50 10.86 -3.63 -3.19
N GLU A 51 11.40 -2.68 -2.42
CA GLU A 51 11.76 -1.34 -2.91
C GLU A 51 12.81 -1.41 -4.02
N ASN A 52 13.84 -2.25 -3.84
CA ASN A 52 14.85 -2.51 -4.86
C ASN A 52 14.23 -3.13 -6.11
N ASN A 53 13.37 -4.14 -5.96
CA ASN A 53 12.69 -4.77 -7.09
C ASN A 53 11.83 -3.77 -7.88
N ILE A 54 11.05 -2.94 -7.19
CA ILE A 54 10.23 -1.89 -7.83
C ILE A 54 11.11 -0.86 -8.54
N SER A 55 12.23 -0.47 -7.94
CA SER A 55 13.18 0.46 -8.56
C SER A 55 13.75 -0.11 -9.86
N MET A 56 14.14 -1.39 -9.86
CA MET A 56 14.60 -2.09 -11.06
C MET A 56 13.52 -2.19 -12.13
N LEU A 57 12.27 -2.51 -11.75
CA LEU A 57 11.15 -2.53 -12.69
C LEU A 57 10.92 -1.15 -13.29
N ARG A 58 10.90 -0.08 -12.49
CA ARG A 58 10.74 1.29 -12.96
C ARG A 58 11.84 1.68 -13.96
N LEU A 59 13.10 1.30 -13.71
CA LEU A 59 14.20 1.57 -14.65
C LEU A 59 13.99 0.89 -16.01
N ALA A 60 13.38 -0.29 -16.05
CA ALA A 60 13.06 -1.02 -17.27
C ALA A 60 11.78 -0.54 -17.98
N MET A 61 10.98 0.32 -17.35
CA MET A 61 9.73 0.86 -17.91
C MET A 61 9.96 2.17 -18.66
N THR A 62 9.22 2.31 -19.75
CA THR A 62 9.01 3.57 -20.49
C THR A 62 8.29 4.62 -19.64
N THR A 63 8.30 5.87 -20.07
CA THR A 63 7.56 6.95 -19.40
C THR A 63 6.06 6.64 -19.36
N GLU A 64 5.50 6.18 -20.48
CA GLU A 64 4.09 5.85 -20.64
C GLU A 64 3.67 4.73 -19.69
N GLU A 65 4.47 3.67 -19.58
CA GLU A 65 4.21 2.57 -18.65
C GLU A 65 4.28 3.02 -17.18
N ARG A 66 5.16 3.98 -16.84
CA ARG A 66 5.23 4.54 -15.48
C ARG A 66 4.00 5.38 -15.15
N VAL A 67 3.47 6.13 -16.12
CA VAL A 67 2.20 6.85 -15.98
C VAL A 67 1.07 5.86 -15.78
N GLU A 68 0.97 4.84 -16.64
CA GLU A 68 -0.04 3.78 -16.54
C GLU A 68 0.01 3.08 -15.18
N LEU A 69 1.21 2.75 -14.69
CA LEU A 69 1.41 2.15 -13.38
C LEU A 69 0.88 3.03 -12.24
N ARG A 70 1.20 4.34 -12.25
CA ARG A 70 0.72 5.27 -11.23
C ARG A 70 -0.81 5.37 -11.25
N ILE A 71 -1.40 5.52 -12.43
CA ILE A 71 -2.87 5.60 -12.59
C ILE A 71 -3.55 4.32 -12.10
N LYS A 72 -3.08 3.15 -12.53
CA LYS A 72 -3.63 1.88 -12.08
C LYS A 72 -3.44 1.68 -10.58
N ARG A 73 -2.29 2.07 -10.02
CA ARG A 73 -2.06 1.98 -8.56
C ARG A 73 -3.03 2.89 -7.80
N ALA A 74 -3.24 4.13 -8.25
CA ALA A 74 -4.20 5.05 -7.64
C ALA A 74 -5.63 4.51 -7.67
N ILE A 75 -6.07 3.96 -8.82
CA ILE A 75 -7.39 3.33 -8.94
C ILE A 75 -7.54 2.15 -7.97
N TYR A 76 -6.50 1.31 -7.85
CA TYR A 76 -6.52 0.21 -6.89
C TYR A 76 -6.65 0.69 -5.45
N LEU A 77 -5.86 1.70 -5.06
CA LEU A 77 -5.87 2.27 -3.72
C LEU A 77 -7.25 2.86 -3.40
N ARG A 78 -7.87 3.59 -4.34
CA ARG A 78 -9.26 4.06 -4.16
C ARG A 78 -10.22 2.93 -3.85
N MET A 79 -10.18 1.85 -4.62
CA MET A 79 -11.06 0.69 -4.42
C MET A 79 -10.84 0.07 -3.02
N LEU A 80 -9.59 -0.01 -2.56
CA LEU A 80 -9.28 -0.47 -1.21
C LEU A 80 -9.85 0.48 -0.14
N LEU A 81 -9.68 1.79 -0.30
CA LEU A 81 -10.21 2.80 0.63
C LEU A 81 -11.75 2.81 0.65
N GLU A 82 -12.41 2.65 -0.49
CA GLU A 82 -13.87 2.53 -0.58
C GLU A 82 -14.41 1.31 0.18
N SER A 83 -13.64 0.23 0.24
CA SER A 83 -13.99 -0.98 1.00
C SER A 83 -13.66 -0.88 2.50
N ALA A 84 -12.84 0.10 2.90
CA ALA A 84 -12.32 0.22 4.26
C ALA A 84 -13.41 0.34 5.35
N PRO A 85 -14.51 1.08 5.16
CA PRO A 85 -15.59 1.12 6.16
C PRO A 85 -16.14 -0.26 6.52
N VAL A 86 -16.21 -1.18 5.56
CA VAL A 86 -16.68 -2.56 5.81
C VAL A 86 -15.62 -3.40 6.51
N ARG A 87 -14.34 -3.21 6.16
CA ARG A 87 -13.21 -3.96 6.72
C ARG A 87 -12.84 -3.52 8.16
N LEU A 88 -13.09 -2.25 8.50
CA LEU A 88 -12.71 -1.65 9.77
C LEU A 88 -13.82 -1.67 10.83
N GLN A 89 -15.09 -1.79 10.45
CA GLN A 89 -16.17 -1.96 11.44
C GLN A 89 -16.05 -3.32 12.17
N PRO A 90 -16.29 -3.40 13.50
CA PRO A 90 -16.98 -2.42 14.35
C PRO A 90 -16.08 -1.51 15.23
N TRP A 91 -14.76 -1.48 15.03
CA TRP A 91 -13.85 -0.80 15.97
C TRP A 91 -13.80 0.70 15.74
N VAL A 92 -13.63 1.44 16.82
CA VAL A 92 -13.52 2.91 16.85
C VAL A 92 -12.15 3.31 17.40
N ASP A 93 -11.66 4.50 17.03
CA ASP A 93 -10.32 5.00 17.41
C ASP A 93 -10.11 5.08 18.95
N GLU A 94 -11.18 5.00 19.73
CA GLU A 94 -11.17 4.98 21.20
C GLU A 94 -10.84 3.60 21.80
N ASP A 95 -10.84 2.54 21.00
CA ASP A 95 -10.56 1.17 21.45
C ASP A 95 -9.07 0.95 21.76
N ASP A 96 -8.78 0.23 22.85
CA ASP A 96 -7.40 -0.01 23.29
C ASP A 96 -6.62 -0.91 22.31
N LEU A 97 -5.54 -0.34 21.73
CA LEU A 97 -4.57 -1.03 20.87
C LEU A 97 -4.03 -2.33 21.48
N ALA A 98 -3.91 -2.42 22.81
CA ALA A 98 -3.42 -3.63 23.48
C ALA A 98 -4.41 -4.81 23.37
N SER A 99 -5.71 -4.52 23.21
CA SER A 99 -6.79 -5.51 23.07
C SER A 99 -7.17 -5.80 21.61
N MET A 100 -6.65 -5.01 20.68
CA MET A 100 -6.98 -5.08 19.26
C MET A 100 -6.52 -6.39 18.60
N PRO A 101 -7.40 -7.11 17.88
CA PRO A 101 -7.00 -8.28 17.10
C PRO A 101 -5.93 -7.94 16.06
N ALA A 102 -4.96 -8.83 15.85
CA ALA A 102 -3.86 -8.60 14.91
C ALA A 102 -4.33 -8.36 13.46
N SER A 103 -5.42 -9.01 13.04
CA SER A 103 -6.04 -8.76 11.73
C SER A 103 -6.62 -7.36 11.64
N HIS A 104 -7.19 -6.83 12.72
CA HIS A 104 -7.77 -5.50 12.72
C HIS A 104 -6.68 -4.41 12.77
N LEU A 105 -5.65 -4.59 13.60
CA LEU A 105 -4.47 -3.72 13.60
C LEU A 105 -3.83 -3.65 12.20
N PHE A 106 -3.79 -4.78 11.50
CA PHE A 106 -3.30 -4.84 10.13
C PHE A 106 -4.16 -4.00 9.17
N GLU A 107 -5.48 -4.17 9.18
CA GLU A 107 -6.38 -3.40 8.33
C GLU A 107 -6.29 -1.90 8.62
N TRP A 108 -6.19 -1.49 9.89
CA TRP A 108 -6.07 -0.08 10.28
C TRP A 108 -4.75 0.53 9.79
N VAL A 109 -3.63 -0.15 10.02
CA VAL A 109 -2.32 0.28 9.51
C VAL A 109 -2.27 0.28 7.98
N ALA A 110 -2.88 -0.72 7.34
CA ALA A 110 -2.95 -0.79 5.88
C ALA A 110 -3.75 0.38 5.32
N TYR A 111 -4.91 0.69 5.91
CA TYR A 111 -5.74 1.83 5.53
C TYR A 111 -4.98 3.16 5.59
N ASP A 112 -4.24 3.42 6.68
CA ASP A 112 -3.44 4.63 6.81
C ASP A 112 -2.34 4.73 5.76
N LEU A 113 -1.63 3.63 5.50
CA LEU A 113 -0.59 3.57 4.47
C LEU A 113 -1.18 3.72 3.06
N GLU A 114 -2.31 3.08 2.77
CA GLU A 114 -3.03 3.17 1.50
C GLU A 114 -3.49 4.59 1.21
N ARG A 115 -3.99 5.30 2.23
CA ARG A 115 -4.42 6.70 2.12
C ARG A 115 -3.26 7.64 1.83
N LEU A 116 -2.14 7.49 2.55
CA LEU A 116 -0.94 8.29 2.33
C LEU A 116 -0.32 8.04 0.95
N GLU A 117 -0.27 6.77 0.50
CA GLU A 117 0.24 6.42 -0.82
C GLU A 117 -0.64 7.02 -1.93
N LEU A 118 -1.97 7.00 -1.77
CA LEU A 118 -2.87 7.59 -2.75
C LEU A 118 -2.67 9.09 -2.87
N GLU A 119 -2.59 9.81 -1.75
CA GLU A 119 -2.34 11.25 -1.72
C GLU A 119 -1.00 11.61 -2.38
N GLU A 120 0.05 10.84 -2.11
CA GLU A 120 1.36 11.02 -2.76
C GLU A 120 1.28 10.83 -4.28
N ILE A 121 0.58 9.80 -4.74
CA ILE A 121 0.45 9.53 -6.18
C ILE A 121 -0.37 10.64 -6.85
N GLU A 122 -1.55 10.96 -6.32
CA GLU A 122 -2.44 11.98 -6.89
C GLU A 122 -1.77 13.36 -6.91
N GLY A 123 -0.98 13.70 -5.89
CA GLY A 123 -0.19 14.94 -5.83
C GLY A 123 0.91 15.06 -6.90
N THR A 124 1.22 13.98 -7.62
CA THR A 124 2.20 13.97 -8.72
C THR A 124 1.59 13.99 -10.11
N PHE A 125 0.26 13.95 -10.23
CA PHE A 125 -0.37 13.96 -11.54
C PHE A 125 -0.23 15.32 -12.22
N THR A 126 0.05 15.27 -13.52
CA THR A 126 -0.15 16.45 -14.37
C THR A 126 -1.65 16.60 -14.68
N PRO A 127 -2.12 17.78 -15.10
CA PRO A 127 -3.53 17.97 -15.47
C PRO A 127 -4.02 16.99 -16.55
N GLY A 128 -3.16 16.58 -17.48
CA GLY A 128 -3.50 15.57 -18.47
C GLY A 128 -3.66 14.16 -17.88
N GLU A 129 -2.83 13.82 -16.89
CA GLU A 129 -2.88 12.54 -16.17
C GLU A 129 -4.09 12.48 -15.24
N GLU A 130 -4.49 13.59 -14.61
CA GLU A 130 -5.71 13.66 -13.79
C GLU A 130 -6.97 13.34 -14.62
N VAL A 131 -7.08 13.92 -15.82
CA VAL A 131 -8.20 13.63 -16.74
C VAL A 131 -8.21 12.15 -17.14
N LEU A 132 -7.03 11.59 -17.42
CA LEU A 132 -6.87 10.18 -17.75
C LEU A 132 -7.29 9.29 -16.57
N TYR A 133 -6.80 9.60 -15.37
CA TYR A 133 -7.12 8.91 -14.13
C TYR A 133 -8.62 8.91 -13.83
N VAL A 134 -9.29 10.07 -13.90
CA VAL A 134 -10.75 10.16 -13.69
C VAL A 134 -11.51 9.31 -14.69
N ARG A 135 -11.12 9.37 -15.97
CA ARG A 135 -11.75 8.58 -17.03
C ARG A 135 -11.58 7.08 -16.79
N GLU A 136 -10.38 6.65 -16.43
CA GLU A 136 -10.09 5.24 -16.18
C GLU A 136 -10.77 4.73 -14.91
N ALA A 137 -10.79 5.53 -13.83
CA ALA A 137 -11.47 5.18 -12.59
C ALA A 137 -12.97 4.92 -12.81
N LEU A 138 -13.64 5.71 -13.67
CA LEU A 138 -15.04 5.50 -14.02
C LEU A 138 -15.28 4.25 -14.88
N ALA A 139 -14.30 3.86 -15.69
CA ALA A 139 -14.39 2.70 -16.57
C ALA A 139 -13.98 1.39 -15.88
N TYR A 140 -13.31 1.48 -14.73
CA TYR A 140 -12.67 0.38 -14.07
C TYR A 140 -13.68 -0.62 -13.47
N ARG A 141 -13.51 -1.91 -13.77
CA ARG A 141 -14.39 -3.02 -13.32
C ARG A 141 -13.67 -4.08 -12.48
N GLY A 142 -12.40 -3.88 -12.14
CA GLY A 142 -11.56 -4.86 -11.44
C GLY A 142 -10.18 -5.05 -12.09
N PHE A 143 -9.24 -5.65 -11.35
CA PHE A 143 -7.93 -6.08 -11.87
C PHE A 143 -8.07 -7.55 -12.26
N GLU A 144 -7.96 -7.85 -13.56
CA GLU A 144 -7.81 -9.21 -14.06
C GLU A 144 -6.39 -9.76 -13.83
#